data_AF-A0A940US46-F1
#
_entry.id   AF-A0A940US46-F1
#
_cell.length_a   1.000
_cell.length_b   1.000
_cell.length_c   1.000
_cell.angle_alpha   90.00
_cell.angle_beta   90.00
_cell.angle_gamma   90.00
#
_symmetry.space_group_name_H-M   'P 1'
#
loop_
_entity.id
_entity.type
_entity.pdbx_description
1 polymer ?
#
loop_
_entity_poly.entity_id
_entity_poly.type
_entity_poly.pdbx_seq_one_letter_code
_entity_poly.pdbx_strand_id
1 'polypeptide(L)'
;MSEGPLLPQIIILIILIFINSFFAAAEIALISQSETKLRRQAESGDKKASKILKLIQAPDSFLSTIQICITLAGFLASAFAADSFADRSVYWLINTCQITMIPEGVLKTLMVIVITLLLSYVSLVLGELVPKRLAMKRTEGVARATVDVVSGCSVFFRPVIWLLSKSTNGVLKLLRIDLSESDDEEVSENEIRMMVDLGEERGTIERNEKEMIENIFEFNNTTAEDVMIHRTDVVMLWLEEQPEEVLRVIEDSGLSRFPVYEDDADDIVGVLNARDYLFNIHRERPKVLKELLRPAYFVPESVRTDVLFRDMQSKKVHMAIVVDEYGGTSGLVTMEDLLEEIVGNIYDEFDPQDELELFKLGENCWRIAGSAELDSIASVLDVNLSGSEEYDTLGGLVFAQLSVIPEDGSKFSVDACGLHIEVEEFTDRRVEWARVSKILPNEENSCGEDNHHFLVTGLNHGRPRRLSVAH
;
A
#
# COMPACT_ATOMS: atom_id res chain seq x y z
N MET A 1 47.95 -37.91 -42.04
CA MET A 1 49.04 -36.91 -41.96
C MET A 1 48.50 -35.53 -42.33
N SER A 2 48.18 -34.73 -41.32
CA SER A 2 48.54 -33.32 -41.25
C SER A 2 48.69 -33.07 -39.76
N GLU A 3 49.91 -33.29 -39.24
CA GLU A 3 50.27 -32.86 -37.90
C GLU A 3 50.36 -31.34 -37.90
N GLY A 4 49.20 -30.68 -37.95
CA GLY A 4 49.12 -29.27 -37.61
C GLY A 4 49.63 -29.10 -36.18
N PRO A 5 50.48 -28.09 -35.90
CA PRO A 5 50.99 -27.88 -34.56
C PRO A 5 49.83 -27.70 -33.58
N LEU A 6 49.95 -28.34 -32.41
CA LEU A 6 48.94 -28.30 -31.33
C LEU A 6 48.69 -26.88 -30.82
N LEU A 7 49.71 -26.04 -30.90
CA LEU A 7 49.71 -24.70 -30.32
C LEU A 7 48.69 -23.76 -30.99
N PRO A 8 48.62 -23.64 -32.33
CA PRO A 8 47.53 -22.91 -33.00
C PRO A 8 46.12 -23.39 -32.65
N GLN A 9 45.90 -24.71 -32.53
CA GLN A 9 44.57 -25.26 -32.21
C GLN A 9 44.15 -24.87 -30.78
N ILE A 10 45.06 -24.99 -29.82
CA ILE A 10 44.82 -24.56 -28.44
C ILE A 10 44.58 -23.04 -28.36
N ILE A 11 45.33 -22.24 -29.13
CA ILE A 11 45.14 -20.78 -29.17
C ILE A 11 43.74 -20.42 -29.69
N ILE A 12 43.27 -21.06 -30.77
CA ILE A 12 41.93 -20.83 -31.31
C ILE A 12 40.87 -21.19 -30.27
N LEU A 13 41.01 -22.34 -29.59
CA LEU A 13 40.08 -22.75 -28.54
C LEU A 13 40.05 -21.75 -27.38
N ILE A 14 41.22 -21.29 -26.93
CA ILE A 14 41.33 -20.28 -25.87
C ILE A 14 40.64 -18.99 -26.29
N ILE A 15 40.86 -18.51 -27.53
CA ILE A 15 40.19 -17.31 -28.05
C ILE A 15 38.67 -17.48 -28.04
N LEU A 16 38.15 -18.61 -28.49
CA LEU A 16 36.70 -18.88 -28.49
C LEU A 16 36.12 -18.90 -27.07
N ILE A 17 36.84 -19.50 -26.10
CA ILE A 17 36.46 -19.48 -24.68
C ILE A 17 36.48 -18.05 -24.12
N PHE A 18 37.47 -17.23 -24.49
CA PHE A 18 37.53 -15.82 -24.07
C PHE A 18 36.40 -14.98 -24.67
N ILE A 19 36.04 -15.21 -25.93
CA ILE A 19 34.89 -14.54 -26.55
C ILE A 19 33.61 -14.90 -25.80
N ASN A 20 33.41 -16.19 -25.52
CA ASN A 20 32.26 -16.64 -24.72
C ASN A 20 32.25 -15.99 -23.33
N SER A 21 33.39 -16.02 -22.64
CA SER A 21 33.62 -15.40 -21.33
C SER A 21 33.28 -13.91 -21.30
N PHE A 22 33.69 -13.17 -22.33
CA PHE A 22 33.39 -11.75 -22.47
C PHE A 22 31.89 -11.49 -22.55
N PHE A 23 31.16 -12.24 -23.40
CA PHE A 23 29.73 -12.07 -23.58
C PHE A 23 28.93 -12.54 -22.36
N ALA A 24 29.34 -13.64 -21.72
CA ALA A 24 28.75 -14.12 -20.46
C ALA A 24 28.93 -13.12 -19.32
N ALA A 25 30.09 -12.45 -19.22
CA ALA A 25 30.30 -11.38 -18.25
C ALA A 25 29.47 -10.13 -18.58
N ALA A 26 29.35 -9.77 -19.86
CA ALA A 26 28.56 -8.63 -20.30
C ALA A 26 27.06 -8.80 -19.99
N GLU A 27 26.53 -10.01 -20.19
CA GLU A 27 25.14 -10.39 -19.88
C GLU A 27 24.76 -9.99 -18.45
N ILE A 28 25.46 -10.56 -17.46
CA ILE A 28 25.19 -10.34 -16.04
C ILE A 28 25.51 -8.91 -15.62
N ALA A 29 26.57 -8.32 -16.16
CA ALA A 29 26.92 -6.94 -15.84
C ALA A 29 25.87 -5.92 -16.29
N LEU A 30 25.14 -6.20 -17.37
CA LEU A 30 24.11 -5.30 -17.90
C LEU A 30 22.75 -5.55 -17.23
N ILE A 31 22.36 -6.83 -17.03
CA ILE A 31 21.09 -7.19 -16.35
C ILE A 31 21.08 -6.72 -14.90
N SER A 32 22.21 -6.77 -14.20
CA SER A 32 22.28 -6.39 -12.78
C SER A 32 22.44 -4.88 -12.54
N GLN A 33 22.22 -4.01 -13.54
CA GLN A 33 22.22 -2.56 -13.36
C GLN A 33 20.85 -2.04 -12.90
N SER A 34 20.86 -0.98 -12.09
CA SER A 34 19.65 -0.23 -11.77
C SER A 34 19.31 0.77 -12.88
N GLU A 35 18.10 0.66 -13.45
CA GLU A 35 17.59 1.60 -14.45
C GLU A 35 17.53 3.03 -13.91
N THR A 36 17.03 3.21 -12.69
CA THR A 36 16.91 4.52 -12.03
C THR A 36 18.26 5.21 -11.91
N LYS A 37 19.32 4.48 -11.53
CA LYS A 37 20.69 5.02 -11.43
C LYS A 37 21.21 5.43 -12.81
N LEU A 38 21.01 4.60 -13.83
CA LEU A 38 21.47 4.85 -15.19
C LEU A 38 20.74 6.01 -15.86
N ARG A 39 19.43 6.16 -15.62
CA ARG A 39 18.63 7.29 -16.11
C ARG A 39 19.15 8.62 -15.56
N ARG A 40 19.41 8.70 -14.25
CA ARG A 40 20.04 9.89 -13.62
C ARG A 40 21.42 10.18 -14.21
N GLN A 41 22.26 9.16 -14.42
CA GLN A 41 23.59 9.34 -15.03
C GLN A 41 23.51 9.81 -16.50
N ALA A 42 22.53 9.32 -17.26
CA ALA A 42 22.30 9.72 -18.64
C ALA A 42 21.82 11.18 -18.75
N GLU A 43 20.91 11.61 -17.88
CA GLU A 43 20.47 13.01 -17.76
C GLU A 43 21.62 13.94 -17.36
N SER A 44 22.57 13.43 -16.58
CA SER A 44 23.81 14.11 -16.21
C SER A 44 24.84 14.21 -17.36
N GLY A 45 24.53 13.65 -18.54
CA GLY A 45 25.38 13.71 -19.74
C GLY A 45 26.31 12.51 -19.97
N ASP A 46 26.20 11.42 -19.20
CA ASP A 46 27.01 10.22 -19.42
C ASP A 46 26.51 9.41 -20.63
N LYS A 47 27.26 9.51 -21.74
CA LYS A 47 26.95 8.80 -23.00
C LYS A 47 26.97 7.27 -22.86
N LYS A 48 27.79 6.71 -21.98
CA LYS A 48 27.85 5.24 -21.76
C LYS A 48 26.64 4.79 -20.97
N ALA A 49 26.24 5.54 -19.93
CA ALA A 49 25.02 5.26 -19.18
C ALA A 49 23.79 5.27 -20.09
N SER A 50 23.69 6.25 -21.01
CA SER A 50 22.60 6.30 -22.01
C SER A 50 22.57 5.07 -22.93
N LYS A 51 23.73 4.56 -23.39
CA LYS A 51 23.77 3.33 -24.21
C LYS A 51 23.38 2.09 -23.41
N ILE A 52 23.86 1.97 -22.17
CA ILE A 52 23.50 0.86 -21.28
C ILE A 52 21.98 0.86 -21.04
N LEU A 53 21.42 2.03 -20.71
CA LEU A 53 19.98 2.20 -20.50
C LEU A 53 19.17 1.74 -21.72
N LYS A 54 19.58 2.13 -22.94
CA LYS A 54 18.92 1.68 -24.18
C LYS A 54 18.97 0.18 -24.41
N LEU A 55 20.03 -0.50 -23.96
CA LEU A 55 20.14 -1.96 -24.08
C LEU A 55 19.24 -2.68 -23.06
N ILE A 56 19.14 -2.14 -21.85
CA ILE A 56 18.30 -2.70 -20.78
C ILE A 56 16.82 -2.51 -21.08
N GLN A 57 16.42 -1.34 -21.59
CA GLN A 57 15.04 -1.03 -22.00
C GLN A 57 14.55 -1.82 -23.23
N ALA A 58 15.43 -2.57 -23.91
CA ALA A 58 15.07 -3.42 -25.04
C ALA A 58 15.65 -4.84 -24.83
N PRO A 59 15.23 -5.54 -23.76
CA PRO A 59 15.89 -6.74 -23.27
C PRO A 59 15.90 -7.85 -24.33
N ASP A 60 14.83 -8.00 -25.10
CA ASP A 60 14.73 -9.01 -26.17
C ASP A 60 15.87 -8.92 -27.18
N SER A 61 16.14 -7.71 -27.67
CA SER A 61 17.16 -7.48 -28.69
C SER A 61 18.58 -7.69 -28.14
N PHE A 62 18.78 -7.24 -26.89
CA PHE A 62 20.04 -7.32 -26.19
C PHE A 62 20.39 -8.76 -25.78
N LEU A 63 19.47 -9.43 -25.06
CA LEU A 63 19.62 -10.82 -24.61
C LEU A 63 19.81 -11.75 -25.80
N SER A 64 19.02 -11.59 -26.86
CA SER A 64 19.17 -12.39 -28.09
C SER A 64 20.54 -12.19 -28.72
N THR A 65 21.05 -10.95 -28.80
CA THR A 65 22.38 -10.67 -29.36
C THR A 65 23.47 -11.43 -28.60
N ILE A 66 23.49 -11.28 -27.28
CA ILE A 66 24.50 -11.91 -26.43
C ILE A 66 24.38 -13.44 -26.51
N GLN A 67 23.16 -13.97 -26.45
CA GLN A 67 22.93 -15.41 -26.50
C GLN A 67 23.36 -16.02 -27.84
N ILE A 68 23.16 -15.32 -28.97
CA ILE A 68 23.69 -15.74 -30.28
C ILE A 68 25.22 -15.82 -30.22
N CYS A 69 25.90 -14.79 -29.69
CA CYS A 69 27.35 -14.77 -29.60
C CYS A 69 27.91 -15.89 -28.70
N ILE A 70 27.31 -16.11 -27.52
CA ILE A 70 27.67 -17.19 -26.59
C ILE A 70 27.47 -18.55 -27.25
N THR A 71 26.30 -18.76 -27.86
CA THR A 71 25.93 -20.04 -28.49
C THR A 71 26.84 -20.35 -29.67
N LEU A 72 27.09 -19.38 -30.54
CA LEU A 72 27.97 -19.53 -31.70
C LEU A 72 29.41 -19.80 -31.27
N ALA A 73 29.93 -19.04 -30.30
CA ALA A 73 31.28 -19.26 -29.77
C ALA A 73 31.41 -20.65 -29.11
N GLY A 74 30.40 -21.07 -28.34
CA GLY A 74 30.36 -22.38 -27.69
C GLY A 74 30.29 -23.54 -28.70
N PHE A 75 29.44 -23.45 -29.71
CA PHE A 75 29.35 -24.47 -30.76
C PHE A 75 30.61 -24.55 -31.62
N LEU A 76 31.18 -23.41 -32.01
CA LEU A 76 32.45 -23.39 -32.74
C LEU A 76 33.58 -23.97 -31.88
N ALA A 77 33.65 -23.63 -30.58
CA ALA A 77 34.64 -24.17 -29.67
C ALA A 77 34.51 -25.70 -29.53
N SER A 78 33.28 -26.19 -29.33
CA SER A 78 33.00 -27.62 -29.17
C SER A 78 33.27 -28.42 -30.46
N ALA A 79 32.83 -27.91 -31.61
CA ALA A 79 33.08 -28.56 -32.91
C ALA A 79 34.57 -28.58 -33.26
N PHE A 80 35.26 -27.46 -33.08
CA PHE A 80 36.71 -27.36 -33.31
C PHE A 80 37.50 -28.26 -32.36
N ALA A 81 37.06 -28.36 -31.10
CA ALA A 81 37.63 -29.24 -30.11
C ALA A 81 37.47 -30.72 -30.47
N ALA A 82 36.26 -31.15 -30.84
CA ALA A 82 35.98 -32.52 -31.24
C ALA A 82 36.86 -32.94 -32.44
N ASP A 83 37.00 -32.08 -33.45
CA ASP A 83 37.80 -32.36 -34.64
C ASP A 83 39.32 -32.35 -34.35
N SER A 84 39.80 -31.36 -33.58
CA SER A 84 41.24 -31.17 -33.34
C SER A 84 41.86 -32.17 -32.37
N PHE A 85 41.09 -32.65 -31.38
CA PHE A 85 41.61 -33.47 -30.28
C PHE A 85 41.21 -34.94 -30.37
N ALA A 86 40.06 -35.30 -30.95
CA ALA A 86 39.60 -36.69 -30.94
C ALA A 86 40.53 -37.63 -31.72
N ASP A 87 40.91 -37.28 -32.94
CA ASP A 87 41.77 -38.14 -33.78
C ASP A 87 43.16 -38.32 -33.18
N ARG A 88 43.67 -37.29 -32.50
CA ARG A 88 44.98 -37.32 -31.86
C ARG A 88 44.97 -38.14 -30.57
N SER A 89 43.91 -38.04 -29.77
CA SER A 89 43.75 -38.88 -28.57
C SER A 89 43.53 -40.34 -28.93
N VAL A 90 42.81 -40.63 -30.02
CA VAL A 90 42.67 -42.00 -30.57
C VAL A 90 44.02 -42.54 -31.01
N TYR A 91 44.80 -41.77 -31.75
CA TYR A 91 46.16 -42.17 -32.16
C TYR A 91 47.08 -42.43 -30.97
N TRP A 92 47.05 -41.57 -29.95
CA TRP A 92 47.80 -41.77 -28.71
C TRP A 92 47.37 -43.06 -27.99
N LEU A 93 46.07 -43.35 -27.91
CA LEU A 93 45.58 -44.53 -27.21
C LEU A 93 45.90 -45.84 -27.94
N ILE A 94 45.79 -45.85 -29.27
CA ILE A 94 46.12 -47.03 -30.09
C ILE A 94 47.63 -47.30 -30.04
N ASN A 95 48.45 -46.26 -30.19
CA ASN A 95 49.89 -46.42 -30.40
C ASN A 95 50.70 -46.48 -29.09
N THR A 96 50.21 -45.86 -28.00
CA THR A 96 50.89 -45.83 -26.68
C THR A 96 50.25 -46.78 -25.67
N CYS A 97 48.92 -46.95 -25.67
CA CYS A 97 48.24 -47.86 -24.73
C CYS A 97 47.93 -49.25 -25.32
N GLN A 98 48.23 -49.50 -26.60
CA GLN A 98 48.11 -50.81 -27.28
C GLN A 98 46.72 -51.45 -27.17
N ILE A 99 45.66 -50.63 -27.09
CA ILE A 99 44.28 -51.11 -27.03
C ILE A 99 43.85 -51.51 -28.45
N THR A 100 44.04 -52.78 -28.78
CA THR A 100 43.69 -53.38 -30.08
C THR A 100 42.40 -54.21 -30.05
N MET A 101 41.76 -54.34 -28.87
CA MET A 101 40.57 -55.18 -28.66
C MET A 101 39.25 -54.49 -29.07
N ILE A 102 39.26 -53.17 -29.29
CA ILE A 102 38.07 -52.37 -29.64
C ILE A 102 38.19 -51.91 -31.09
N PRO A 103 37.14 -52.03 -31.93
CA PRO A 103 37.14 -51.47 -33.27
C PRO A 103 37.42 -49.97 -33.26
N GLU A 104 38.31 -49.51 -34.15
CA GLU A 104 38.78 -48.11 -34.20
C GLU A 104 37.62 -47.09 -34.30
N GLY A 105 36.55 -47.43 -35.02
CA GLY A 105 35.36 -46.57 -35.13
C GLY A 105 34.64 -46.36 -33.80
N VAL A 106 34.48 -47.43 -33.00
CA VAL A 106 33.85 -47.36 -31.67
C VAL A 106 34.72 -46.57 -30.71
N LEU A 107 36.04 -46.78 -30.77
CA LEU A 107 36.99 -46.06 -29.93
C LEU A 107 37.02 -44.56 -30.27
N LYS A 108 36.95 -44.20 -31.55
CA LYS A 108 36.86 -42.81 -32.01
C LYS A 108 35.57 -42.15 -31.50
N THR A 109 34.41 -42.78 -31.64
CA THR A 109 33.16 -42.23 -31.12
C THR A 109 33.21 -42.03 -29.60
N LEU A 110 33.74 -43.01 -28.86
CA LEU A 110 33.88 -42.90 -27.40
C LEU A 110 34.81 -41.75 -27.00
N MET A 111 35.94 -41.60 -27.70
CA MET A 111 36.89 -40.52 -27.44
C MET A 111 36.33 -39.14 -27.76
N VAL A 112 35.58 -39.00 -28.87
CA VAL A 112 34.85 -37.76 -29.17
C VAL A 112 33.93 -37.40 -28.01
N ILE A 113 33.10 -38.34 -27.53
CA ILE A 113 32.16 -38.09 -26.43
C ILE A 113 32.90 -37.65 -25.16
N VAL A 114 33.95 -38.37 -24.75
CA VAL A 114 34.71 -38.06 -23.52
C VAL A 114 35.39 -36.70 -23.62
N ILE A 115 36.03 -36.40 -24.75
CA ILE A 115 36.73 -35.12 -24.97
C ILE A 115 35.72 -33.97 -25.03
N THR A 116 34.60 -34.15 -25.73
CA THR A 116 33.53 -33.16 -25.78
C THR A 116 32.97 -32.88 -24.38
N LEU A 117 32.75 -33.91 -23.55
CA LEU A 117 32.26 -33.72 -22.18
C LEU A 117 33.27 -32.98 -21.29
N LEU A 118 34.54 -33.39 -21.34
CA LEU A 118 35.62 -32.76 -20.58
C LEU A 118 35.82 -31.30 -21.00
N LEU A 119 35.85 -31.01 -22.30
CA LEU A 119 36.01 -29.65 -22.82
C LEU A 119 34.75 -28.83 -22.62
N SER A 120 33.56 -29.43 -22.67
CA SER A 120 32.32 -28.75 -22.30
C SER A 120 32.36 -28.30 -20.85
N TYR A 121 32.85 -29.13 -19.93
CA TYR A 121 33.01 -28.74 -18.52
C TYR A 121 33.99 -27.57 -18.37
N VAL A 122 35.17 -27.66 -18.99
CA VAL A 122 36.18 -26.58 -18.93
C VAL A 122 35.64 -25.29 -19.55
N SER A 123 34.97 -25.37 -20.71
CA SER A 123 34.38 -24.22 -21.40
C SER A 123 33.20 -23.62 -20.63
N LEU A 124 32.37 -24.43 -19.96
CA LEU A 124 31.27 -23.94 -19.15
C LEU A 124 31.79 -23.24 -17.89
N VAL A 125 32.80 -23.82 -17.23
CA VAL A 125 33.38 -23.22 -16.02
C VAL A 125 34.13 -21.93 -16.34
N LEU A 126 35.09 -21.96 -17.29
CA LEU A 126 35.96 -20.83 -17.60
C LEU A 126 35.32 -19.82 -18.56
N GLY A 127 34.49 -20.29 -19.48
CA GLY A 127 33.83 -19.48 -20.49
C GLY A 127 32.50 -18.90 -20.04
N GLU A 128 31.87 -19.39 -18.96
CA GLU A 128 30.56 -18.89 -18.55
C GLU A 128 30.44 -18.65 -17.04
N LEU A 129 30.60 -19.67 -16.20
CA LEU A 129 30.33 -19.54 -14.76
C LEU A 129 31.28 -18.59 -14.01
N VAL A 130 32.59 -18.73 -14.23
CA VAL A 130 33.59 -17.88 -13.56
C VAL A 130 33.45 -16.40 -13.98
N PRO A 131 33.34 -16.08 -15.28
CA PRO A 131 33.13 -14.70 -15.74
C PRO A 131 31.85 -14.08 -15.19
N LYS A 132 30.74 -14.82 -15.18
CA LYS A 132 29.47 -14.36 -14.59
C LYS A 132 29.63 -13.99 -13.10
N ARG A 133 30.29 -14.85 -12.33
CA ARG A 133 30.58 -14.59 -10.90
C ARG A 133 31.48 -13.39 -10.68
N LEU A 134 32.44 -13.15 -11.56
CA LEU A 134 33.32 -11.98 -11.48
C LEU A 134 32.57 -10.69 -11.86
N ALA A 135 31.72 -10.76 -12.88
CA ALA A 135 30.90 -9.64 -13.34
C ALA A 135 29.94 -9.15 -12.25
N MET A 136 29.31 -10.05 -11.49
CA MET A 136 28.44 -9.69 -10.37
C MET A 136 29.12 -8.83 -9.29
N LYS A 137 30.44 -8.99 -9.10
CA LYS A 137 31.18 -8.20 -8.11
C LYS A 137 31.59 -6.81 -8.63
N ARG A 138 31.62 -6.62 -9.95
CA ARG A 138 32.10 -5.39 -10.63
C ARG A 138 31.18 -4.99 -11.78
N THR A 139 29.89 -4.95 -11.48
CA THR A 139 28.79 -4.79 -12.44
C THR A 139 28.96 -3.54 -13.30
N GLU A 140 29.16 -2.37 -12.69
CA GLU A 140 29.27 -1.07 -13.39
C GLU A 140 30.52 -0.98 -14.29
N GLY A 141 31.67 -1.46 -13.82
CA GLY A 141 32.91 -1.43 -14.59
C GLY A 141 32.84 -2.32 -15.83
N VAL A 142 32.31 -3.53 -15.69
CA VAL A 142 32.18 -4.50 -16.79
C VAL A 142 31.13 -4.02 -17.80
N ALA A 143 29.99 -3.50 -17.35
CA ALA A 143 28.96 -2.95 -18.24
C ALA A 143 29.50 -1.80 -19.10
N ARG A 144 30.20 -0.84 -18.47
CA ARG A 144 30.80 0.31 -19.18
C ARG A 144 31.91 -0.09 -20.15
N ALA A 145 32.60 -1.20 -19.92
CA ALA A 145 33.63 -1.73 -20.81
C ALA A 145 33.06 -2.51 -22.00
N THR A 146 31.96 -3.23 -21.78
CA THR A 146 31.37 -4.15 -22.77
C THR A 146 30.31 -3.50 -23.67
N VAL A 147 29.65 -2.44 -23.20
CA VAL A 147 28.50 -1.81 -23.88
C VAL A 147 28.74 -1.47 -25.35
N ASP A 148 29.92 -0.94 -25.70
CA ASP A 148 30.20 -0.52 -27.08
C ASP A 148 30.31 -1.71 -28.03
N VAL A 149 30.95 -2.80 -27.58
CA VAL A 149 31.09 -4.04 -28.36
C VAL A 149 29.73 -4.71 -28.54
N VAL A 150 28.96 -4.83 -27.46
CA VAL A 150 27.63 -5.44 -27.50
C VAL A 150 26.69 -4.64 -28.40
N SER A 151 26.72 -3.30 -28.31
CA SER A 151 25.93 -2.43 -29.19
C SER A 151 26.30 -2.59 -30.67
N GLY A 152 27.59 -2.77 -30.97
CA GLY A 152 28.04 -3.06 -32.33
C GLY A 152 27.52 -4.41 -32.83
N CYS A 153 27.60 -5.45 -31.99
CA CYS A 153 27.08 -6.78 -32.29
C CYS A 153 25.57 -6.79 -32.49
N SER A 154 24.79 -6.03 -31.71
CA SER A 154 23.33 -6.00 -31.84
C SER A 154 22.88 -5.37 -33.16
N VAL A 155 23.61 -4.36 -33.64
CA VAL A 155 23.39 -3.79 -34.98
C VAL A 155 23.74 -4.80 -36.07
N PHE A 156 24.85 -5.52 -35.93
CA PHE A 156 25.27 -6.52 -36.91
C PHE A 156 24.31 -7.72 -36.99
N PHE A 157 23.87 -8.25 -35.85
CA PHE A 157 22.95 -9.38 -35.77
C PHE A 157 21.47 -9.00 -35.87
N ARG A 158 21.14 -7.72 -36.04
CA ARG A 158 19.77 -7.23 -36.21
C ARG A 158 18.89 -8.04 -37.18
N PRO A 159 19.34 -8.45 -38.39
CA PRO A 159 18.51 -9.27 -39.28
C PRO A 159 18.24 -10.68 -38.71
N VAL A 160 19.21 -11.25 -37.99
CA VAL A 160 19.08 -12.58 -37.35
C VAL A 160 18.12 -12.48 -36.17
N ILE A 161 18.25 -11.44 -35.36
CA ILE A 161 17.35 -11.18 -34.22
C ILE A 161 15.92 -10.98 -34.71
N TRP A 162 15.71 -10.21 -35.77
CA TRP A 162 14.38 -10.02 -36.36
C TRP A 162 13.75 -11.35 -36.78
N LEU A 163 14.52 -12.23 -37.43
CA LEU A 163 14.04 -13.55 -37.83
C LEU A 163 13.70 -14.42 -36.61
N LEU A 164 14.55 -14.40 -35.57
CA LEU A 164 14.31 -15.11 -34.31
C LEU A 164 13.04 -14.60 -33.63
N SER A 165 12.90 -13.29 -33.41
CA SER A 165 11.70 -12.70 -32.80
C SER A 165 10.43 -13.05 -33.59
N LYS A 166 10.47 -13.01 -34.94
CA LYS A 166 9.32 -13.42 -35.75
C LYS A 166 9.00 -14.90 -35.59
N SER A 167 10.01 -15.77 -35.50
CA SER A 167 9.79 -17.20 -35.27
C SER A 167 9.24 -17.48 -33.87
N THR A 168 9.77 -16.82 -32.83
CA THR A 168 9.30 -16.92 -31.44
C THR A 168 7.86 -16.46 -31.33
N ASN A 169 7.52 -15.29 -31.88
CA ASN A 169 6.16 -14.77 -31.85
C ASN A 169 5.20 -15.65 -32.67
N GLY A 170 5.68 -16.31 -33.72
CA GLY A 170 4.92 -17.31 -34.47
C GLY A 170 4.56 -18.53 -33.62
N VAL A 171 5.50 -19.04 -32.83
CA VAL A 171 5.27 -20.16 -31.89
C VAL A 171 4.35 -19.73 -30.75
N LEU A 172 4.56 -18.54 -30.17
CA LEU A 172 3.73 -18.02 -29.08
C LEU A 172 2.29 -17.78 -29.54
N LYS A 173 2.09 -17.31 -30.77
CA LYS A 173 0.76 -17.20 -31.39
C LYS A 173 0.11 -18.56 -31.62
N LEU A 174 0.89 -19.60 -31.96
CA LEU A 174 0.39 -20.97 -32.08
C LEU A 174 -0.05 -21.53 -30.72
N LEU A 175 0.63 -21.13 -29.65
CA LEU A 175 0.30 -21.47 -28.26
C LEU A 175 -0.78 -20.58 -27.64
N ARG A 176 -1.32 -19.60 -28.38
CA ARG A 176 -2.33 -18.61 -27.92
C ARG A 176 -1.87 -17.78 -26.70
N ILE A 177 -0.61 -17.40 -26.66
CA ILE A 177 -0.08 -16.44 -25.68
C ILE A 177 -0.01 -15.07 -26.37
N ASP A 178 -0.81 -14.12 -25.89
CA ASP A 178 -0.78 -12.74 -26.36
C ASP A 178 0.37 -11.97 -25.69
N LEU A 179 1.17 -11.29 -26.51
CA LEU A 179 2.38 -10.54 -26.11
C LEU A 179 2.16 -9.02 -26.08
N SER A 180 0.90 -8.58 -26.09
CA SER A 180 0.53 -7.17 -26.26
C SER A 180 0.58 -6.34 -24.96
N GLU A 181 0.99 -6.91 -23.83
CA GLU A 181 0.80 -6.30 -22.50
C GLU A 181 2.09 -5.94 -21.74
N SER A 182 3.28 -6.00 -22.35
CA SER A 182 4.54 -5.89 -21.60
C SER A 182 5.27 -4.55 -21.77
N ASP A 183 4.59 -3.40 -21.74
CA ASP A 183 5.30 -2.10 -21.81
C ASP A 183 4.72 -0.92 -21.01
N ASP A 184 3.70 -1.12 -20.17
CA ASP A 184 3.30 -0.11 -19.17
C ASP A 184 2.76 -0.84 -17.92
N GLU A 185 3.63 -1.27 -17.02
CA GLU A 185 3.22 -1.51 -15.62
C GLU A 185 2.89 -0.13 -15.03
N GLU A 186 1.67 0.34 -15.32
CA GLU A 186 1.08 1.44 -14.58
C GLU A 186 1.06 1.00 -13.11
N VAL A 187 1.94 1.60 -12.30
CA VAL A 187 2.04 1.32 -10.87
C VAL A 187 0.66 1.51 -10.27
N SER A 188 0.05 0.40 -9.83
CA SER A 188 -1.29 0.43 -9.26
C SER A 188 -1.27 1.03 -7.86
N GLU A 189 -2.41 1.56 -7.41
CA GLU A 189 -2.57 2.03 -6.02
C GLU A 189 -2.15 0.97 -5.00
N ASN A 190 -2.48 -0.31 -5.26
CA ASN A 190 -2.09 -1.44 -4.40
C ASN A 190 -0.58 -1.66 -4.34
N GLU A 191 0.13 -1.38 -5.43
CA GLU A 191 1.60 -1.46 -5.45
C GLU A 191 2.22 -0.31 -4.65
N ILE A 192 1.63 0.89 -4.71
CA ILE A 192 2.05 2.02 -3.87
C ILE A 192 1.82 1.71 -2.40
N ARG A 193 0.65 1.17 -2.03
CA ARG A 193 0.37 0.71 -0.66
C ARG A 193 1.41 -0.30 -0.17
N MET A 194 1.70 -1.31 -0.98
CA MET A 194 2.72 -2.32 -0.65
C MET A 194 4.12 -1.72 -0.45
N MET A 195 4.48 -0.69 -1.23
CA MET A 195 5.74 0.03 -1.04
C MET A 195 5.77 0.83 0.26
N VAL A 196 4.64 1.44 0.65
CA VAL A 196 4.50 2.18 1.92
C VAL A 196 4.59 1.23 3.11
N ASP A 197 3.89 0.09 3.06
CA ASP A 197 3.97 -0.97 4.07
C ASP A 197 5.40 -1.45 4.29
N LEU A 198 6.10 -1.75 3.20
CA LEU A 198 7.49 -2.18 3.26
C LEU A 198 8.42 -1.07 3.79
N GLY A 199 8.06 0.20 3.57
CA GLY A 199 8.74 1.37 4.12
C GLY A 199 8.57 1.49 5.64
N GLU A 200 7.36 1.25 6.15
CA GLU A 200 7.03 1.21 7.58
C GLU A 200 7.79 0.09 8.29
N GLU A 201 7.72 -1.15 7.78
CA GLU A 201 8.42 -2.31 8.37
C GLU A 201 9.94 -2.11 8.48
N ARG A 202 10.51 -1.37 7.52
CA ARG A 202 11.94 -1.05 7.48
C ARG A 202 12.30 0.19 8.29
N GLY A 203 11.33 0.87 8.88
CA GLY A 203 11.49 2.11 9.64
C GLY A 203 11.95 3.30 8.79
N THR A 204 11.66 3.28 7.48
CA THR A 204 11.92 4.40 6.56
C THR A 204 10.76 5.38 6.50
N ILE A 205 9.54 4.90 6.76
CA ILE A 205 8.30 5.67 6.87
C ILE A 205 7.78 5.48 8.30
N GLU A 206 7.35 6.57 8.94
CA GLU A 206 6.73 6.49 10.28
C GLU A 206 5.27 6.03 10.17
N ARG A 207 4.74 5.40 11.22
CA ARG A 207 3.35 4.88 11.21
C ARG A 207 2.32 5.96 10.89
N ASN A 208 2.45 7.15 11.49
CA ASN A 208 1.56 8.28 11.25
C ASN A 208 1.64 8.78 9.79
N GLU A 209 2.81 8.68 9.15
CA GLU A 209 2.97 9.06 7.74
C GLU A 209 2.27 8.05 6.82
N LYS A 210 2.35 6.76 7.14
CA LYS A 210 1.61 5.71 6.42
C LYS A 210 0.10 5.95 6.52
N GLU A 211 -0.40 6.18 7.73
CA GLU A 211 -1.83 6.43 7.99
C GLU A 211 -2.33 7.63 7.17
N MET A 212 -1.59 8.75 7.18
CA MET A 212 -1.92 9.90 6.34
C MET A 212 -1.94 9.56 4.84
N ILE A 213 -1.03 8.70 4.37
CA ILE A 213 -1.01 8.26 2.96
C ILE A 213 -2.24 7.39 2.64
N GLU A 214 -2.63 6.49 3.54
CA GLU A 214 -3.83 5.66 3.40
C GLU A 214 -5.09 6.52 3.36
N ASN A 215 -5.21 7.46 4.29
CA ASN A 215 -6.29 8.44 4.36
C ASN A 215 -6.40 9.28 3.08
N ILE A 216 -5.28 9.64 2.43
CA ILE A 216 -5.33 10.35 1.13
C ILE A 216 -5.98 9.49 0.03
N PHE A 217 -5.77 8.18 0.03
CA PHE A 217 -6.43 7.29 -0.93
C PHE A 217 -7.92 7.16 -0.63
N GLU A 218 -8.29 7.05 0.64
CA GLU A 218 -9.69 6.99 1.09
C GLU A 218 -10.43 8.31 0.81
N PHE A 219 -9.80 9.45 1.08
CA PHE A 219 -10.29 10.79 0.74
C PHE A 219 -10.52 10.98 -0.77
N ASN A 220 -9.90 10.17 -1.62
CA ASN A 220 -10.22 10.20 -3.05
C ASN A 220 -11.50 9.40 -3.35
N ASN A 221 -11.89 8.45 -2.50
CA ASN A 221 -13.01 7.54 -2.70
C ASN A 221 -14.26 7.90 -1.90
N THR A 222 -14.15 8.78 -0.89
CA THR A 222 -15.29 9.28 -0.10
C THR A 222 -16.02 10.42 -0.80
N THR A 223 -17.26 10.63 -0.39
CA THR A 223 -18.18 11.66 -0.87
C THR A 223 -18.58 12.60 0.25
N ALA A 224 -19.24 13.72 -0.10
CA ALA A 224 -19.75 14.66 0.88
C ALA A 224 -20.80 14.02 1.81
N GLU A 225 -21.55 13.02 1.33
CA GLU A 225 -22.49 12.25 2.16
C GLU A 225 -21.78 11.53 3.31
N ASP A 226 -20.59 10.97 3.04
CA ASP A 226 -19.86 10.15 4.01
C ASP A 226 -19.25 10.98 5.15
N VAL A 227 -18.95 12.25 4.89
CA VAL A 227 -18.20 13.14 5.80
C VAL A 227 -19.01 14.32 6.32
N MET A 228 -20.29 14.45 5.95
CA MET A 228 -21.11 15.58 6.38
C MET A 228 -21.59 15.46 7.83
N ILE A 229 -21.69 16.61 8.48
CA ILE A 229 -22.51 16.75 9.68
C ILE A 229 -23.96 16.66 9.24
N HIS A 230 -24.61 15.56 9.64
CA HIS A 230 -25.99 15.29 9.28
C HIS A 230 -26.93 16.39 9.81
N ARG A 231 -27.98 16.74 9.07
CA ARG A 231 -28.91 17.85 9.38
C ARG A 231 -29.49 17.85 10.80
N THR A 232 -29.57 16.69 11.44
CA THR A 232 -30.07 16.53 12.81
C THR A 232 -29.15 17.14 13.86
N ASP A 233 -27.86 17.19 13.55
CA ASP A 233 -26.80 17.64 14.44
C ASP A 233 -26.29 19.04 14.06
N VAL A 234 -26.85 19.62 12.99
CA VAL A 234 -26.53 20.98 12.56
C VAL A 234 -27.18 22.02 13.47
N VAL A 235 -26.34 22.89 14.06
CA VAL A 235 -26.79 24.07 14.80
C VAL A 235 -27.12 25.20 13.80
N MET A 236 -28.41 25.51 13.67
CA MET A 236 -28.92 26.52 12.72
C MET A 236 -29.56 27.71 13.44
N LEU A 237 -29.63 28.87 12.77
CA LEU A 237 -30.30 30.06 13.26
C LEU A 237 -31.51 30.40 12.38
N TRP A 238 -32.60 30.83 13.00
CA TRP A 238 -33.74 31.37 12.26
C TRP A 238 -33.49 32.82 11.84
N LEU A 239 -33.94 33.22 10.65
CA LEU A 239 -33.71 34.57 10.12
C LEU A 239 -34.37 35.67 10.96
N GLU A 240 -35.50 35.36 11.59
CA GLU A 240 -36.25 36.27 12.46
C GLU A 240 -35.96 36.06 13.95
N GLU A 241 -34.91 35.30 14.27
CA GLU A 241 -34.49 35.04 15.64
C GLU A 241 -34.16 36.34 16.40
N GLN A 242 -34.52 36.40 17.68
CA GLN A 242 -34.25 37.59 18.49
C GLN A 242 -32.73 37.77 18.71
N PRO A 243 -32.20 39.00 18.72
CA PRO A 243 -30.75 39.23 18.82
C PRO A 243 -30.10 38.58 20.05
N GLU A 244 -30.82 38.55 21.17
CA GLU A 244 -30.36 37.91 22.42
C GLU A 244 -30.23 36.40 22.29
N GLU A 245 -31.12 35.76 21.53
CA GLU A 245 -31.09 34.31 21.33
C GLU A 245 -30.00 33.91 20.35
N VAL A 246 -29.78 34.70 19.29
CA VAL A 246 -28.62 34.53 18.39
C VAL A 246 -27.31 34.60 19.17
N LEU A 247 -27.19 35.55 20.10
CA LEU A 247 -26.00 35.66 20.97
C LEU A 247 -25.84 34.43 21.87
N ARG A 248 -26.92 33.93 22.46
CA ARG A 248 -26.89 32.70 23.28
C ARG A 248 -26.43 31.50 22.48
N VAL A 249 -26.99 31.26 21.29
CA VAL A 249 -26.58 30.15 20.44
C VAL A 249 -25.09 30.24 20.08
N ILE A 250 -24.59 31.44 19.78
CA ILE A 250 -23.16 31.67 19.52
C ILE A 250 -22.31 31.35 20.76
N GLU A 251 -22.72 31.81 21.94
CA GLU A 251 -21.99 31.60 23.20
C GLU A 251 -22.01 30.13 23.66
N ASP A 252 -23.16 29.47 23.57
CA ASP A 252 -23.37 28.10 24.06
C ASP A 252 -22.72 27.07 23.13
N SER A 253 -22.74 27.29 21.82
CA SER A 253 -22.15 26.35 20.85
C SER A 253 -20.65 26.58 20.60
N GLY A 254 -20.14 27.80 20.79
CA GLY A 254 -18.75 28.16 20.48
C GLY A 254 -18.40 28.14 18.97
N LEU A 255 -19.37 27.87 18.09
CA LEU A 255 -19.11 27.70 16.65
C LEU A 255 -18.85 29.03 15.94
N SER A 256 -18.03 28.97 14.89
CA SER A 256 -17.63 30.16 14.12
C SER A 256 -18.64 30.57 13.05
N ARG A 257 -19.46 29.64 12.56
CA ARG A 257 -20.34 29.81 11.40
C ARG A 257 -21.65 29.06 11.61
N PHE A 258 -22.75 29.66 11.20
CA PHE A 258 -24.10 29.12 11.39
C PHE A 258 -24.90 29.24 10.08
N PRO A 259 -25.49 28.15 9.57
CA PRO A 259 -26.52 28.24 8.55
C PRO A 259 -27.73 29.01 9.09
N VAL A 260 -28.30 29.88 8.27
CA VAL A 260 -29.49 30.67 8.61
C VAL A 260 -30.62 30.30 7.66
N TYR A 261 -31.78 29.97 8.22
CA TYR A 261 -32.97 29.57 7.48
C TYR A 261 -34.13 30.57 7.63
N GLU A 262 -35.04 30.63 6.66
CA GLU A 262 -36.21 31.55 6.68
C GLU A 262 -37.51 30.80 7.05
N ASP A 263 -37.93 29.80 6.27
CA ASP A 263 -39.18 29.06 6.52
C ASP A 263 -38.97 27.75 7.31
N ASP A 264 -38.06 26.88 6.85
CA ASP A 264 -37.74 25.58 7.45
C ASP A 264 -36.24 25.24 7.28
N ALA A 265 -35.80 24.13 7.87
CA ALA A 265 -34.41 23.68 7.80
C ALA A 265 -33.89 23.40 6.37
N ASP A 266 -34.79 23.24 5.40
CA ASP A 266 -34.44 23.03 4.00
C ASP A 266 -34.24 24.37 3.25
N ASP A 267 -34.79 25.48 3.77
CA ASP A 267 -34.67 26.83 3.20
C ASP A 267 -33.51 27.65 3.78
N ILE A 268 -32.27 27.25 3.48
CA ILE A 268 -31.06 27.96 3.89
C ILE A 268 -30.85 29.23 3.05
N VAL A 269 -31.04 30.40 3.66
CA VAL A 269 -30.87 31.71 3.00
C VAL A 269 -29.43 32.21 3.00
N GLY A 270 -28.57 31.69 3.88
CA GLY A 270 -27.15 32.06 3.92
C GLY A 270 -26.41 31.54 5.14
N VAL A 271 -25.17 31.99 5.31
CA VAL A 271 -24.32 31.63 6.45
C VAL A 271 -23.94 32.88 7.22
N LEU A 272 -24.18 32.87 8.53
CA LEU A 272 -23.74 33.89 9.47
C LEU A 272 -22.33 33.56 9.99
N ASN A 273 -21.45 34.55 10.05
CA ASN A 273 -20.18 34.43 10.75
C ASN A 273 -20.30 35.05 12.14
N ALA A 274 -19.99 34.28 13.18
CA ALA A 274 -20.13 34.70 14.59
C ALA A 274 -19.35 35.99 14.87
N ARG A 275 -18.12 36.08 14.38
CA ARG A 275 -17.26 37.26 14.54
C ARG A 275 -17.86 38.50 13.88
N ASP A 276 -18.43 38.37 12.69
CA ASP A 276 -19.10 39.49 12.00
C ASP A 276 -20.34 39.96 12.78
N TYR A 277 -21.10 39.03 13.36
CA TYR A 277 -22.25 39.34 14.21
C TYR A 277 -21.84 40.06 15.50
N LEU A 278 -20.84 39.53 16.22
CA LEU A 278 -20.31 40.13 17.46
C LEU A 278 -19.72 41.53 17.24
N PHE A 279 -19.13 41.80 16.09
CA PHE A 279 -18.73 43.17 15.74
C PHE A 279 -19.89 44.07 15.34
N ASN A 280 -20.98 43.52 14.79
CA ASN A 280 -22.14 44.29 14.37
C ASN A 280 -22.95 44.83 15.55
N ILE A 281 -23.15 44.03 16.60
CA ILE A 281 -23.92 44.41 17.80
C ILE A 281 -23.32 45.61 18.55
N HIS A 282 -22.00 45.84 18.41
CA HIS A 282 -21.31 46.96 19.04
C HIS A 282 -21.31 48.26 18.21
N ARG A 283 -21.94 48.26 17.03
CA ARG A 283 -22.04 49.46 16.17
C ARG A 283 -23.15 50.38 16.63
N GLU A 284 -22.98 51.69 16.41
CA GLU A 284 -24.03 52.70 16.68
C GLU A 284 -25.33 52.43 15.93
N ARG A 285 -25.23 51.77 14.76
CA ARG A 285 -26.35 51.32 13.94
C ARG A 285 -26.07 49.88 13.48
N PRO A 286 -26.48 48.87 14.25
CA PRO A 286 -26.32 47.48 13.86
C PRO A 286 -27.16 47.20 12.62
N LYS A 287 -26.58 46.44 11.68
CA LYS A 287 -27.31 45.92 10.53
C LYS A 287 -28.27 44.81 10.97
N VAL A 288 -29.33 44.61 10.21
CA VAL A 288 -30.23 43.46 10.37
C VAL A 288 -29.52 42.16 9.98
N LEU A 289 -29.97 41.03 10.54
CA LEU A 289 -29.33 39.73 10.34
C LEU A 289 -29.16 39.37 8.86
N LYS A 290 -30.21 39.58 8.04
CA LYS A 290 -30.21 39.36 6.57
C LYS A 290 -29.08 40.09 5.83
N GLU A 291 -28.62 41.24 6.32
CA GLU A 291 -27.52 42.01 5.72
C GLU A 291 -26.12 41.53 6.14
N LEU A 292 -26.02 40.66 7.15
CA LEU A 292 -24.78 40.06 7.63
C LEU A 292 -24.50 38.70 6.99
N LEU A 293 -25.51 38.08 6.38
CA LEU A 293 -25.40 36.77 5.77
C LEU A 293 -24.47 36.80 4.57
N ARG A 294 -23.63 35.78 4.47
CA ARG A 294 -22.87 35.45 3.27
C ARG A 294 -23.64 34.39 2.48
N PRO A 295 -23.52 34.38 1.14
CA PRO A 295 -24.18 33.36 0.32
C PRO A 295 -23.71 31.96 0.73
N ALA A 296 -24.66 31.05 0.96
CA ALA A 296 -24.37 29.64 1.19
C ALA A 296 -23.85 28.98 -0.10
N TYR A 297 -22.89 28.07 0.05
CA TYR A 297 -22.34 27.29 -1.05
C TYR A 297 -22.94 25.89 -1.01
N PHE A 298 -23.73 25.53 -2.03
CA PHE A 298 -24.46 24.28 -2.07
C PHE A 298 -23.75 23.24 -2.94
N VAL A 299 -23.75 22.00 -2.46
CA VAL A 299 -23.15 20.84 -3.16
C VAL A 299 -24.04 19.60 -3.00
N PRO A 300 -24.10 18.71 -4.00
CA PRO A 300 -24.83 17.45 -3.87
C PRO A 300 -24.08 16.46 -2.97
N GLU A 301 -24.80 15.56 -2.31
CA GLU A 301 -24.26 14.44 -1.49
C GLU A 301 -23.16 13.65 -2.22
N SER A 302 -23.38 13.34 -3.50
CA SER A 302 -22.48 12.54 -4.33
C SER A 302 -21.15 13.22 -4.74
N VAL A 303 -20.91 14.48 -4.36
CA VAL A 303 -19.64 15.13 -4.74
C VAL A 303 -18.49 14.48 -3.98
N ARG A 304 -17.38 14.17 -4.67
CA ARG A 304 -16.18 13.61 -4.04
C ARG A 304 -15.51 14.65 -3.15
N THR A 305 -15.02 14.21 -2.01
CA THR A 305 -14.36 15.06 -1.00
C THR A 305 -13.10 15.75 -1.58
N ASP A 306 -12.31 15.07 -2.42
CA ASP A 306 -11.17 15.66 -3.15
C ASP A 306 -11.55 16.85 -4.04
N VAL A 307 -12.69 16.73 -4.73
CA VAL A 307 -13.23 17.77 -5.59
C VAL A 307 -13.81 18.90 -4.74
N LEU A 308 -14.58 18.56 -3.70
CA LEU A 308 -15.20 19.51 -2.79
C LEU A 308 -14.15 20.40 -2.11
N PHE A 309 -13.11 19.79 -1.53
CA PHE A 309 -12.01 20.50 -0.87
C PHE A 309 -11.32 21.50 -1.81
N ARG A 310 -10.99 21.07 -3.04
CA ARG A 310 -10.38 21.94 -4.05
C ARG A 310 -11.31 23.09 -4.46
N ASP A 311 -12.60 22.81 -4.61
CA ASP A 311 -13.59 23.82 -4.95
C ASP A 311 -13.75 24.86 -3.83
N MET A 312 -13.88 24.41 -2.59
CA MET A 312 -13.96 25.27 -1.41
C MET A 312 -12.71 26.14 -1.24
N GLN A 313 -11.52 25.56 -1.43
CA GLN A 313 -10.24 26.28 -1.39
C GLN A 313 -10.18 27.36 -2.48
N SER A 314 -10.59 27.05 -3.72
CA SER A 314 -10.57 28.00 -4.84
C SER A 314 -11.55 29.16 -4.64
N LYS A 315 -12.74 28.87 -4.11
CA LYS A 315 -13.80 29.84 -3.82
C LYS A 315 -13.61 30.57 -2.49
N LYS A 316 -12.65 30.13 -1.67
CA LYS A 316 -12.37 30.64 -0.31
C LYS A 316 -13.60 30.59 0.60
N VAL A 317 -14.34 29.49 0.50
CA VAL A 317 -15.47 29.17 1.38
C VAL A 317 -15.01 28.09 2.37
N HIS A 318 -15.54 28.14 3.59
CA HIS A 318 -15.16 27.25 4.70
C HIS A 318 -16.30 26.35 5.17
N MET A 319 -17.47 26.48 4.55
CA MET A 319 -18.68 25.72 4.87
C MET A 319 -19.45 25.55 3.58
N ALA A 320 -19.89 24.32 3.31
CA ALA A 320 -20.76 23.95 2.22
C ALA A 320 -22.03 23.30 2.79
N ILE A 321 -23.18 23.63 2.24
CA ILE A 321 -24.45 22.99 2.58
C ILE A 321 -24.66 21.83 1.61
N VAL A 322 -24.88 20.64 2.15
CA VAL A 322 -25.09 19.42 1.37
C VAL A 322 -26.59 19.25 1.12
N VAL A 323 -26.96 18.99 -0.13
CA VAL A 323 -28.35 18.85 -0.55
C VAL A 323 -28.62 17.51 -1.25
N ASP A 324 -29.82 16.99 -1.03
CA ASP A 324 -30.33 15.77 -1.66
C ASP A 324 -30.83 16.01 -3.10
N GLU A 325 -31.29 14.97 -3.79
CA GLU A 325 -31.84 15.10 -5.15
C GLU A 325 -33.16 15.87 -5.25
N TYR A 326 -33.85 16.09 -4.13
CA TYR A 326 -35.11 16.82 -4.04
C TYR A 326 -34.92 18.29 -3.67
N GLY A 327 -33.68 18.69 -3.34
CA GLY A 327 -33.30 20.04 -2.92
C GLY A 327 -33.47 20.30 -1.43
N GLY A 328 -33.68 19.26 -0.62
CA GLY A 328 -33.67 19.34 0.85
C GLY A 328 -32.25 19.42 1.40
N THR A 329 -32.11 19.94 2.62
CA THR A 329 -30.81 20.01 3.30
C THR A 329 -30.51 18.68 3.97
N SER A 330 -29.46 18.01 3.53
CA SER A 330 -28.97 16.75 4.11
C SER A 330 -28.02 17.00 5.28
N GLY A 331 -27.26 18.09 5.21
CA GLY A 331 -26.26 18.43 6.21
C GLY A 331 -25.35 19.57 5.79
N LEU A 332 -24.18 19.64 6.41
CA LEU A 332 -23.11 20.55 5.99
C LEU A 332 -21.73 19.89 6.11
N VAL A 333 -20.77 20.42 5.36
CA VAL A 333 -19.36 20.02 5.42
C VAL A 333 -18.50 21.27 5.58
N THR A 334 -17.54 21.24 6.49
CA THR A 334 -16.56 22.31 6.67
C THR A 334 -15.20 21.96 6.04
N MET A 335 -14.33 22.96 5.90
CA MET A 335 -12.97 22.71 5.41
C MET A 335 -12.14 21.94 6.45
N GLU A 336 -12.49 22.14 7.71
CA GLU A 336 -11.90 21.54 8.88
C GLU A 336 -12.20 20.03 8.88
N ASP A 337 -13.46 19.63 8.73
CA ASP A 337 -13.86 18.20 8.62
C ASP A 337 -13.14 17.49 7.45
N LEU A 338 -13.06 18.14 6.28
CA LEU A 338 -12.36 17.57 5.12
C LEU A 338 -10.84 17.41 5.34
N LEU A 339 -10.23 18.19 6.24
CA LEU A 339 -8.81 18.05 6.57
C LEU A 339 -8.60 16.96 7.63
N GLU A 340 -9.54 16.82 8.55
CA GLU A 340 -9.54 15.79 9.57
C GLU A 340 -9.53 14.39 8.95
N GLU A 341 -10.30 14.18 7.87
CA GLU A 341 -10.26 12.93 7.10
C GLU A 341 -8.88 12.54 6.57
N ILE A 342 -7.97 13.51 6.36
CA ILE A 342 -6.61 13.25 5.88
C ILE A 342 -5.63 13.09 7.03
N VAL A 343 -5.73 13.98 8.02
CA VAL A 343 -4.72 14.15 9.08
C VAL A 343 -5.05 13.29 10.31
N GLY A 344 -6.27 12.79 10.42
CA GLY A 344 -6.85 12.25 11.65
C GLY A 344 -7.26 13.38 12.61
N ASN A 345 -7.82 12.99 13.76
CA ASN A 345 -8.39 13.92 14.75
C ASN A 345 -7.39 15.03 15.13
N ILE A 346 -7.77 16.28 14.84
CA ILE A 346 -7.01 17.47 15.24
C ILE A 346 -7.73 18.10 16.42
N TYR A 347 -7.32 17.71 17.63
CA TYR A 347 -7.86 18.30 18.86
C TYR A 347 -7.51 19.79 18.96
N ASP A 348 -8.52 20.65 19.06
CA ASP A 348 -8.39 22.09 19.33
C ASP A 348 -8.07 22.34 20.81
N GLU A 349 -7.49 23.50 21.11
CA GLU A 349 -7.13 23.92 22.47
C GLU A 349 -8.36 24.11 23.39
N PHE A 350 -9.56 24.13 22.82
CA PHE A 350 -10.84 24.32 23.51
C PHE A 350 -11.65 23.04 23.66
N ASP A 351 -11.19 21.93 23.08
CA ASP A 351 -11.89 20.66 23.18
C ASP A 351 -11.86 20.19 24.65
N PRO A 352 -13.02 19.82 25.21
CA PRO A 352 -13.08 19.37 26.59
C PRO A 352 -12.17 18.15 26.74
N GLN A 353 -11.40 18.11 27.83
CA GLN A 353 -10.50 17.01 28.18
C GLN A 353 -11.20 15.64 28.28
N ASP A 354 -12.54 15.64 28.23
CA ASP A 354 -13.46 14.52 28.20
C ASP A 354 -13.58 13.83 26.81
N GLU A 355 -13.04 14.41 25.73
CA GLU A 355 -12.92 13.76 24.40
C GLU A 355 -11.79 12.73 24.30
N LEU A 356 -10.98 12.59 25.36
CA LEU A 356 -10.16 11.40 25.51
C LEU A 356 -11.08 10.21 25.75
N GLU A 357 -11.30 9.41 24.72
CA GLU A 357 -12.18 8.24 24.78
C GLU A 357 -11.69 7.14 25.73
N LEU A 358 -10.46 7.25 26.26
CA LEU A 358 -9.84 6.22 27.10
C LEU A 358 -9.02 6.82 28.25
N PHE A 359 -9.45 6.56 29.49
CA PHE A 359 -8.77 6.95 30.72
C PHE A 359 -8.26 5.73 31.49
N LYS A 360 -6.96 5.69 31.79
CA LYS A 360 -6.40 4.63 32.64
C LYS A 360 -6.68 4.92 34.13
N LEU A 361 -7.47 4.05 34.77
CA LEU A 361 -7.81 4.14 36.19
C LEU A 361 -6.87 3.32 37.10
N GLY A 362 -6.17 2.31 36.56
CA GLY A 362 -5.24 1.44 37.31
C GLY A 362 -4.39 0.53 36.41
N GLU A 363 -3.68 -0.45 36.99
CA GLU A 363 -2.80 -1.35 36.22
C GLU A 363 -3.54 -2.20 35.17
N ASN A 364 -4.80 -2.56 35.43
CA ASN A 364 -5.66 -3.35 34.53
C ASN A 364 -7.11 -2.83 34.48
N CYS A 365 -7.30 -1.52 34.63
CA CYS A 365 -8.62 -0.91 34.65
C CYS A 365 -8.62 0.43 33.90
N TRP A 366 -9.57 0.60 33.00
CA TRP A 366 -9.76 1.76 32.16
C TRP A 366 -11.21 2.22 32.20
N ARG A 367 -11.45 3.51 32.04
CA ARG A 367 -12.77 4.08 31.76
C ARG A 367 -12.77 4.51 30.30
N ILE A 368 -13.70 3.98 29.54
CA ILE A 368 -13.73 4.11 28.08
C ILE A 368 -15.11 4.62 27.65
N ALA A 369 -15.15 5.55 26.72
CA ALA A 369 -16.39 6.05 26.12
C ALA A 369 -17.05 4.95 25.28
N GLY A 370 -18.38 4.94 25.19
CA GLY A 370 -19.09 3.97 24.35
C GLY A 370 -18.91 4.22 22.84
N SER A 371 -18.56 5.44 22.44
CA SER A 371 -18.18 5.81 21.06
C SER A 371 -16.84 5.23 20.64
N ALA A 372 -15.99 4.84 21.59
CA ALA A 372 -14.61 4.49 21.33
C ALA A 372 -14.47 3.29 20.38
N GLU A 373 -13.64 3.47 19.36
CA GLU A 373 -13.36 2.44 18.36
C GLU A 373 -12.65 1.23 18.96
N LEU A 374 -13.06 0.03 18.55
CA LEU A 374 -12.51 -1.21 19.08
C LEU A 374 -11.05 -1.44 18.70
N ASP A 375 -10.61 -0.96 17.54
CA ASP A 375 -9.22 -1.09 17.10
C ASP A 375 -8.29 -0.21 17.96
N SER A 376 -8.74 1.00 18.27
CA SER A 376 -8.07 1.90 19.23
C SER A 376 -8.00 1.27 20.62
N ILE A 377 -9.07 0.64 21.09
CA ILE A 377 -9.10 -0.10 22.36
C ILE A 377 -8.15 -1.31 22.32
N ALA A 378 -8.17 -2.11 21.25
CA ALA A 378 -7.35 -3.31 21.09
C ALA A 378 -5.85 -2.98 21.11
N SER A 379 -5.45 -1.89 20.46
CA SER A 379 -4.05 -1.43 20.42
C SER A 379 -3.55 -0.97 21.80
N VAL A 380 -4.36 -0.23 22.55
CA VAL A 380 -4.01 0.29 23.88
C VAL A 380 -4.01 -0.80 24.94
N LEU A 381 -4.97 -1.72 24.85
CA LEU A 381 -5.09 -2.84 25.77
C LEU A 381 -4.24 -4.04 25.36
N ASP A 382 -3.59 -4.09 24.20
CA ASP A 382 -2.83 -5.27 23.73
C ASP A 382 -3.66 -6.57 23.87
N VAL A 383 -4.91 -6.51 23.40
CA VAL A 383 -5.86 -7.62 23.37
C VAL A 383 -6.33 -7.85 21.95
N ASN A 384 -6.47 -9.12 21.57
CA ASN A 384 -7.01 -9.46 20.26
C ASN A 384 -8.53 -9.57 20.36
N LEU A 385 -9.25 -8.55 19.87
CA LEU A 385 -10.71 -8.51 19.86
C LEU A 385 -11.23 -9.28 18.65
N SER A 386 -11.16 -10.61 18.72
CA SER A 386 -11.72 -11.50 17.70
C SER A 386 -13.24 -11.27 17.60
N GLY A 387 -13.71 -10.65 16.51
CA GLY A 387 -15.13 -10.33 16.29
C GLY A 387 -15.45 -8.87 15.91
N SER A 388 -14.45 -8.00 15.71
CA SER A 388 -14.63 -6.61 15.28
C SER A 388 -15.33 -6.43 13.92
N GLU A 389 -15.50 -7.50 13.13
CA GLU A 389 -16.21 -7.41 11.84
C GLU A 389 -17.72 -7.13 11.97
N GLU A 390 -18.33 -7.34 13.16
CA GLU A 390 -19.77 -7.13 13.36
C GLU A 390 -20.14 -5.79 14.00
N TYR A 391 -19.17 -5.05 14.54
CA TYR A 391 -19.40 -3.80 15.26
C TYR A 391 -18.07 -3.02 15.42
N ASP A 392 -18.14 -1.69 15.32
CA ASP A 392 -16.94 -0.84 15.25
C ASP A 392 -16.55 -0.21 16.61
N THR A 393 -17.50 -0.09 17.54
CA THR A 393 -17.32 0.65 18.81
C THR A 393 -17.54 -0.21 20.05
N LEU A 394 -17.03 0.24 21.20
CA LEU A 394 -17.28 -0.39 22.52
C LEU A 394 -18.77 -0.51 22.82
N GLY A 395 -19.55 0.53 22.50
CA GLY A 395 -20.99 0.52 22.63
C GLY A 395 -21.63 -0.57 21.78
N GLY A 396 -21.19 -0.72 20.53
CA GLY A 396 -21.63 -1.80 19.63
C GLY A 396 -21.33 -3.19 20.19
N LEU A 397 -20.11 -3.42 20.70
CA LEU A 397 -19.71 -4.67 21.35
C LEU A 397 -20.60 -5.00 22.54
N VAL A 398 -20.86 -4.03 23.42
CA VAL A 398 -21.75 -4.22 24.58
C VAL A 398 -23.17 -4.54 24.12
N PHE A 399 -23.67 -3.84 23.10
CA PHE A 399 -25.02 -4.01 22.58
C PHE A 399 -25.23 -5.40 21.96
N ALA A 400 -24.23 -5.94 21.27
CA ALA A 400 -24.27 -7.28 20.68
C ALA A 400 -24.46 -8.39 21.74
N GLN A 401 -24.04 -8.15 22.98
CA GLN A 401 -24.19 -9.11 24.08
C GLN A 401 -25.52 -8.96 24.84
N LEU A 402 -26.32 -7.93 24.54
CA LEU A 402 -27.60 -7.69 25.20
C LEU A 402 -28.73 -8.45 24.51
N SER A 403 -29.48 -9.24 25.28
CA SER A 403 -30.72 -9.88 24.79
C SER A 403 -31.96 -9.00 24.93
N VAL A 404 -31.88 -7.92 25.71
CA VAL A 404 -32.96 -6.96 25.98
C VAL A 404 -32.32 -5.57 26.15
N ILE A 405 -32.98 -4.53 25.63
CA ILE A 405 -32.54 -3.13 25.78
C ILE A 405 -32.81 -2.66 27.23
N PRO A 406 -31.79 -2.29 28.02
CA PRO A 406 -31.95 -1.77 29.38
C PRO A 406 -32.66 -0.41 29.41
N GLU A 407 -33.22 -0.04 30.57
CA GLU A 407 -33.74 1.32 30.80
C GLU A 407 -32.58 2.30 31.04
N ASP A 408 -32.75 3.57 30.68
CA ASP A 408 -31.74 4.61 30.91
C ASP A 408 -31.38 4.72 32.40
N GLY A 409 -30.09 4.91 32.69
CA GLY A 409 -29.51 4.91 34.03
C GLY A 409 -29.19 3.52 34.59
N SER A 410 -29.41 2.44 33.82
CA SER A 410 -29.05 1.09 34.22
C SER A 410 -27.54 0.89 34.26
N LYS A 411 -27.06 0.18 35.30
CA LYS A 411 -25.67 -0.28 35.41
C LYS A 411 -25.64 -1.80 35.36
N PHE A 412 -24.83 -2.35 34.48
CA PHE A 412 -24.71 -3.79 34.26
C PHE A 412 -23.31 -4.13 33.74
N SER A 413 -22.94 -5.40 33.78
CA SER A 413 -21.65 -5.88 33.27
C SER A 413 -21.81 -6.95 32.19
N VAL A 414 -20.86 -6.96 31.27
CA VAL A 414 -20.78 -7.87 30.12
C VAL A 414 -19.35 -8.37 30.00
N ASP A 415 -19.20 -9.68 29.77
CA ASP A 415 -17.91 -10.30 29.46
C ASP A 415 -17.85 -10.62 27.97
N ALA A 416 -16.89 -10.03 27.25
CA ALA A 416 -16.71 -10.26 25.82
C ALA A 416 -15.24 -10.14 25.42
N CYS A 417 -14.78 -10.97 24.48
CA CYS A 417 -13.43 -10.91 23.90
C CYS A 417 -12.27 -10.84 24.93
N GLY A 418 -12.44 -11.46 26.11
CA GLY A 418 -11.43 -11.44 27.19
C GLY A 418 -11.43 -10.17 28.07
N LEU A 419 -12.43 -9.30 27.91
CA LEU A 419 -12.64 -8.09 28.69
C LEU A 419 -13.87 -8.23 29.58
N HIS A 420 -13.78 -7.70 30.80
CA HIS A 420 -14.90 -7.47 31.70
C HIS A 420 -15.29 -5.99 31.60
N ILE A 421 -16.49 -5.72 31.09
CA ILE A 421 -17.00 -4.38 30.77
C ILE A 421 -18.15 -4.07 31.74
N GLU A 422 -17.96 -3.12 32.63
CA GLU A 422 -18.97 -2.62 33.56
C GLU A 422 -19.51 -1.28 33.06
N VAL A 423 -20.75 -1.25 32.56
CA VAL A 423 -21.40 -0.02 32.06
C VAL A 423 -21.71 0.89 33.24
N GLU A 424 -21.08 2.07 33.26
CA GLU A 424 -21.25 3.08 34.31
C GLU A 424 -22.44 4.00 34.01
N GLU A 425 -22.63 4.34 32.73
CA GLU A 425 -23.66 5.25 32.23
C GLU A 425 -24.28 4.72 30.93
N PHE A 426 -25.61 4.61 30.92
CA PHE A 426 -26.42 4.17 29.80
C PHE A 426 -27.57 5.16 29.62
N THR A 427 -27.62 5.88 28.50
CA THR A 427 -28.57 6.97 28.24
C THR A 427 -29.02 6.87 26.79
N ASP A 428 -30.27 7.21 26.46
CA ASP A 428 -30.80 7.17 25.09
C ASP A 428 -30.56 5.84 24.35
N ARG A 429 -30.62 4.72 25.11
CA ARG A 429 -30.33 3.35 24.61
C ARG A 429 -28.90 3.13 24.10
N ARG A 430 -27.95 3.99 24.48
CA ARG A 430 -26.52 3.84 24.16
C ARG A 430 -25.68 3.76 25.42
N VAL A 431 -24.52 3.13 25.30
CA VAL A 431 -23.48 3.15 26.34
C VAL A 431 -22.77 4.49 26.22
N GLU A 432 -22.74 5.28 27.29
CA GLU A 432 -21.98 6.53 27.34
C GLU A 432 -20.57 6.27 27.86
N TRP A 433 -20.48 5.57 29.01
CA TRP A 433 -19.22 5.25 29.67
C TRP A 433 -19.25 3.83 30.23
N ALA A 434 -18.16 3.11 30.03
CA ALA A 434 -17.94 1.81 30.63
C ALA A 434 -16.54 1.71 31.27
N ARG A 435 -16.47 0.98 32.37
CA ARG A 435 -15.22 0.58 33.00
C ARG A 435 -14.81 -0.78 32.45
N VAL A 436 -13.65 -0.84 31.82
CA VAL A 436 -13.12 -2.04 31.16
C VAL A 436 -11.92 -2.57 31.93
N SER A 437 -11.88 -3.87 32.14
CA SER A 437 -10.76 -4.57 32.77
C SER A 437 -10.44 -5.89 32.06
N LYS A 438 -9.18 -6.31 32.05
CA LYS A 438 -8.77 -7.58 31.43
C LYS A 438 -9.16 -8.76 32.31
N ILE A 439 -9.76 -9.79 31.73
CA ILE A 439 -9.99 -11.06 32.39
C ILE A 439 -8.67 -11.83 32.39
N LEU A 440 -7.98 -11.89 33.53
CA LEU A 440 -6.78 -12.72 33.68
C LEU A 440 -7.20 -14.20 33.64
N PRO A 441 -6.56 -15.06 32.83
CA PRO A 441 -6.84 -16.48 32.86
C PRO A 441 -6.43 -17.05 34.22
N ASN A 442 -7.40 -17.52 35.01
CA ASN A 442 -7.12 -18.27 36.23
C ASN A 442 -6.47 -19.61 35.84
N GLU A 443 -5.25 -19.87 36.32
CA GLU A 443 -4.75 -21.23 36.49
C GLU A 443 -5.65 -21.96 37.50
N GLU A 444 -6.04 -23.19 37.15
CA GLU A 444 -6.84 -24.15 37.93
C GLU A 444 -8.37 -23.94 37.99
N ASN A 445 -9.08 -24.62 37.07
CA ASN A 445 -9.98 -25.69 37.49
C ASN A 445 -10.19 -26.71 36.36
N SER A 446 -9.58 -27.88 36.54
CA SER A 446 -9.96 -29.14 35.91
C SER A 446 -11.37 -29.56 36.34
N CYS A 447 -12.09 -30.20 35.40
CA CYS A 447 -13.32 -31.01 35.52
C CYS A 447 -14.63 -30.36 35.04
N GLY A 448 -15.18 -30.95 33.97
CA GLY A 448 -16.62 -31.22 33.86
C GLY A 448 -17.33 -30.54 32.70
N GLU A 449 -17.86 -31.35 31.79
CA GLU A 449 -18.88 -30.98 30.80
C GLU A 449 -20.14 -30.36 31.47
N ASP A 450 -20.83 -29.52 30.68
CA ASP A 450 -22.22 -29.04 30.79
C ASP A 450 -22.65 -28.18 32.01
N ASN A 451 -22.90 -26.88 31.76
CA ASN A 451 -24.25 -26.29 31.75
C ASN A 451 -24.24 -24.76 31.57
N HIS A 452 -25.16 -24.27 30.73
CA HIS A 452 -25.62 -22.89 30.73
C HIS A 452 -26.08 -22.47 32.14
N HIS A 453 -25.51 -21.40 32.70
CA HIS A 453 -26.14 -20.66 33.78
C HIS A 453 -25.75 -19.18 33.75
N PHE A 454 -26.76 -18.33 33.52
CA PHE A 454 -26.73 -16.89 33.75
C PHE A 454 -26.48 -16.58 35.24
N LEU A 455 -25.56 -15.65 35.52
CA LEU A 455 -25.43 -14.98 36.80
C LEU A 455 -25.87 -13.52 36.65
N VAL A 456 -27.17 -13.29 36.81
CA VAL A 456 -27.71 -11.94 37.07
C VAL A 456 -27.62 -11.72 38.59
N THR A 457 -26.59 -11.01 39.03
CA THR A 457 -26.48 -10.54 40.42
C THR A 457 -26.78 -9.05 40.50
N GLY A 458 -27.91 -8.69 41.12
CA GLY A 458 -28.03 -7.43 41.85
C GLY A 458 -29.06 -6.39 41.40
N LEU A 459 -30.31 -6.76 41.11
CA LEU A 459 -31.42 -5.79 41.19
C LEU A 459 -31.73 -5.48 42.66
N ASN A 460 -31.21 -4.36 43.17
CA ASN A 460 -31.54 -3.89 44.52
C ASN A 460 -32.80 -3.00 44.44
N HIS A 461 -33.95 -3.58 44.77
CA HIS A 461 -35.22 -2.88 44.92
C HIS A 461 -35.62 -2.73 46.40
N GLY A 462 -35.80 -1.49 46.84
CA GLY A 462 -36.55 -1.13 48.03
C GLY A 462 -36.24 0.31 48.47
N ARG A 463 -37.19 1.25 48.66
CA ARG A 463 -38.65 1.22 48.77
C ARG A 463 -39.20 2.66 48.56
N PRO A 464 -40.52 2.86 48.38
CA PRO A 464 -41.10 4.10 47.88
C PRO A 464 -41.33 5.15 48.98
N ARG A 465 -41.23 6.44 48.62
CA ARG A 465 -41.86 7.55 49.36
C ARG A 465 -42.88 8.25 48.47
N ARG A 466 -44.15 8.14 48.86
CA ARG A 466 -45.27 8.98 48.38
C ARG A 466 -45.07 10.42 48.86
N LEU A 467 -45.27 11.38 47.97
CA LEU A 467 -45.85 12.73 48.20
C LEU A 467 -46.35 13.21 46.82
N SER A 468 -47.65 13.12 46.54
CA SER A 468 -48.67 14.15 46.86
C SER A 468 -48.79 15.18 45.74
N VAL A 469 -49.66 14.88 44.77
CA VAL A 469 -50.34 15.88 43.94
C VAL A 469 -51.40 16.55 44.82
N ALA A 470 -51.33 17.87 44.93
CA ALA A 470 -52.44 18.70 45.36
C ALA A 470 -52.56 19.87 44.37
N HIS A 471 -53.78 19.96 43.81
CA HIS A 471 -54.45 21.02 43.04
C HIS A 471 -53.65 22.01 42.18
#